data_AF-A0A0J7K696-F1
#
_entry.id   AF-A0A0J7K696-F1
#
_cell.length_a   1.000
_cell.length_b   1.000
_cell.length_c   1.000
_cell.angle_alpha   90.00
_cell.angle_beta   90.00
_cell.angle_gamma   90.00
#
_symmetry.space_group_name_H-M   'P 1'
#
loop_
_entity.id
_entity.type
_entity.pdbx_description
1 polymer ?
#
loop_
_entity_poly.entity_id
_entity_poly.type
_entity_poly.pdbx_seq_one_letter_code
_entity_poly.pdbx_strand_id
1 'polypeptide(L)' 'MKQLIVPKHVVLGQNIRLECDFELDNEKLYSVKWYKDGNEFYRYVPQEKPPAMAFNLPGVTAIVRMLLPLVSRAPEFR' A
#
# COMPACT_ATOMS: atom_id res chain seq x y z
N MET A 1 1.70 -9.59 15.03
CA MET A 1 0.87 -8.36 14.92
C MET A 1 0.64 -7.83 16.31
N LYS A 2 1.06 -6.59 16.60
CA LYS A 2 0.82 -5.95 17.90
C LYS A 2 -0.48 -5.17 17.90
N GLN A 3 -0.64 -4.28 16.93
CA GLN A 3 -1.72 -3.31 16.94
C GLN A 3 -2.13 -2.92 15.52
N LEU A 4 -3.44 -2.84 15.30
CA LEU A 4 -4.05 -2.33 14.09
C LEU A 4 -4.85 -1.08 14.43
N ILE A 5 -4.49 0.06 13.85
CA ILE A 5 -5.13 1.35 14.09
C ILE A 5 -5.84 1.77 12.81
N VAL A 6 -7.17 1.68 12.84
CA VAL A 6 -8.06 2.06 11.74
C VAL A 6 -9.21 2.88 12.33
N PRO A 7 -9.46 4.10 11.82
CA PRO A 7 -10.61 4.89 12.24
C PRO A 7 -11.93 4.16 11.96
N LYS A 8 -12.85 4.17 12.93
CA LYS A 8 -14.19 3.56 12.77
C LYS A 8 -15.05 4.31 11.74
N HIS A 9 -14.88 5.63 11.68
CA HIS A 9 -15.62 6.52 10.79
C HIS A 9 -14.67 7.59 10.26
N VAL A 10 -14.91 8.00 9.02
CA VAL A 10 -14.12 9.01 8.33
C VAL A 10 -15.04 9.95 7.58
N VAL A 11 -14.65 11.22 7.46
CA VAL A 11 -15.39 12.20 6.66
C VAL A 11 -14.96 12.07 5.20
N LEU A 12 -15.93 12.11 4.28
CA LEU A 12 -15.67 12.03 2.85
C LEU A 12 -14.68 13.12 2.42
N GLY A 13 -13.65 12.73 1.66
CA GLY A 13 -12.61 13.64 1.15
C GLY A 13 -11.48 13.94 2.16
N GLN A 14 -11.57 13.48 3.40
CA GLN A 14 -10.45 13.59 4.34
C GLN A 14 -9.42 12.49 4.10
N ASN A 15 -8.14 12.87 4.25
CA ASN A 15 -7.04 11.92 4.28
C ASN A 15 -6.99 11.25 5.65
N ILE A 16 -6.91 9.93 5.65
CA ILE A 16 -6.73 9.13 6.86
C ILE A 16 -5.44 8.34 6.80
N ARG A 17 -4.96 7.94 7.98
CA ARG A 17 -3.82 7.03 8.12
C ARG A 17 -4.32 5.68 8.63
N LEU A 18 -3.89 4.62 7.95
CA LEU A 18 -4.07 3.25 8.38
C LEU A 18 -2.72 2.75 8.89
N GLU A 19 -2.65 2.30 10.14
CA GLU A 19 -1.41 1.87 10.76
C GLU A 19 -1.52 0.43 11.24
N CYS A 20 -0.46 -0.33 11.00
CA CYS A 20 -0.32 -1.70 11.48
C CYS A 20 1.08 -1.84 12.08
N ASP A 21 1.14 -2.06 13.39
CA ASP A 21 2.37 -2.35 14.12
C ASP A 21 2.57 -3.87 14.16
N PHE A 22 3.70 -4.32 13.63
CA PHE A 22 4.04 -5.72 13.47
C PHE A 22 5.53 -5.94 13.77
N GLU A 23 5.83 -6.83 14.72
CA GLU A 23 7.19 -7.33 14.96
C GLU A 23 7.51 -8.47 14.00
N LEU A 24 8.66 -8.37 13.34
CA LEU A 24 9.12 -9.39 12.40
C LEU A 24 10.06 -10.41 13.03
N ASP A 25 10.41 -10.31 14.32
CA ASP A 25 11.28 -11.27 15.03
C ASP A 25 12.56 -11.66 14.22
N ASN A 26 13.24 -10.65 13.66
CA ASN A 26 14.40 -10.77 12.75
C ASN A 26 14.14 -11.35 11.35
N GLU A 27 12.90 -11.59 10.97
CA GLU A 27 12.51 -11.99 9.61
C GLU A 27 12.30 -10.78 8.67
N LYS A 28 12.24 -11.08 7.37
CA LYS A 28 11.92 -10.08 6.36
C LYS A 28 10.43 -10.00 6.13
N LEU A 29 9.92 -8.78 6.01
CA LEU A 29 8.55 -8.56 5.59
C LEU A 29 8.31 -9.13 4.19
N TYR A 30 7.35 -10.04 4.07
CA TYR A 30 6.93 -10.56 2.77
C TYR A 30 6.04 -9.56 2.02
N SER A 31 4.92 -9.16 2.62
CA SER A 31 4.03 -8.14 2.06
C SER A 31 3.12 -7.50 3.10
N VAL A 32 2.66 -6.28 2.83
CA VAL A 32 1.53 -5.62 3.51
C VAL A 32 0.45 -5.36 2.48
N LYS A 33 -0.78 -5.70 2.80
CA LYS A 33 -1.93 -5.50 1.90
C LYS A 33 -3.09 -4.90 2.68
N TRP A 34 -3.79 -3.96 2.06
CA TRP A 34 -5.03 -3.41 2.59
C TRP A 34 -6.21 -3.76 1.69
N TYR A 35 -7.28 -4.20 2.33
CA TYR A 35 -8.53 -4.59 1.70
C TYR A 35 -9.68 -3.78 2.27
N LYS A 36 -10.65 -3.45 1.41
CA LYS A 36 -11.95 -2.93 1.81
C LYS A 36 -13.00 -3.73 1.05
N ASP A 37 -13.98 -4.26 1.78
CA ASP A 37 -15.07 -5.09 1.23
C ASP A 37 -14.56 -6.25 0.36
N GLY A 38 -13.47 -6.89 0.80
CA GLY A 38 -12.82 -8.00 0.09
C GLY A 38 -11.96 -7.59 -1.11
N ASN A 39 -11.94 -6.31 -1.48
CA ASN A 39 -11.17 -5.80 -2.62
C ASN A 39 -9.87 -5.17 -2.15
N GLU A 40 -8.75 -5.59 -2.77
CA GLU A 40 -7.44 -5.02 -2.50
C GLU A 40 -7.34 -3.62 -3.09
N PHE A 41 -6.88 -2.65 -2.30
CA PHE A 41 -6.69 -1.27 -2.78
C PHE A 41 -5.26 -0.75 -2.58
N TYR A 42 -4.44 -1.43 -1.77
CA TYR A 42 -3.03 -1.12 -1.58
C TYR A 42 -2.21 -2.38 -1.31
N ARG A 43 -1.00 -2.43 -1.86
CA ARG A 43 0.00 -3.46 -1.59
C ARG A 43 1.39 -2.85 -1.44
N TYR A 44 2.14 -3.37 -0.48
CA TYR A 44 3.57 -3.15 -0.34
C TYR A 44 4.30 -4.50 -0.30
N VAL A 45 5.22 -4.72 -1.23
CA VAL A 45 6.10 -5.90 -1.31
C VAL A 45 7.54 -5.37 -1.43
N PRO A 46 8.37 -5.45 -0.38
CA PRO A 46 9.73 -4.88 -0.40
C PRO A 46 10.61 -5.39 -1.55
N GLN A 47 10.33 -6.59 -2.06
CA GLN A 47 11.11 -7.25 -3.09
C GLN A 47 10.68 -6.88 -4.53
N GLU A 48 9.55 -6.18 -4.70
CA GLU A 48 9.02 -5.78 -6.01
C GLU A 48 9.46 -4.37 -6.43
N LYS A 49 9.38 -4.09 -7.72
CA LYS A 49 9.65 -2.78 -8.31
C LYS A 49 8.45 -2.35 -9.19
N PRO A 50 7.68 -1.32 -8.80
CA PRO A 50 7.80 -0.55 -7.56
C PRO A 50 7.39 -1.37 -6.32
N PRO A 51 7.94 -1.06 -5.13
CA PRO A 51 7.64 -1.83 -3.92
C PRO A 51 6.24 -1.55 -3.36
N ALA A 52 5.58 -0.48 -3.82
CA ALA A 52 4.23 -0.10 -3.41
C ALA A 52 3.35 0.09 -4.64
N MET A 53 2.13 -0.42 -4.57
CA MET A 53 1.11 -0.33 -5.62
C MET A 53 -0.24 0.06 -5.02
N ALA A 54 -1.01 0.86 -5.76
CA ALA A 54 -2.41 1.16 -5.46
C ALA A 54 -3.29 0.53 -6.55
N PHE A 55 -4.43 0.00 -6.13
CA PHE A 55 -5.43 -0.57 -7.03
C PHE A 55 -6.68 0.31 -7.01
N ASN A 56 -7.35 0.40 -8.15
CA ASN A 56 -8.59 1.16 -8.26
C ASN A 56 -9.69 0.48 -7.47
N LEU A 57 -10.22 1.19 -6.47
CA LEU A 57 -11.40 0.79 -5.72
C LEU A 57 -12.32 2.02 -5.58
N PRO A 58 -13.56 1.98 -6.10
CA PRO A 58 -14.47 3.12 -6.01
C PRO A 58 -14.64 3.63 -4.58
N GLY A 59 -14.51 4.95 -4.39
CA GLY A 59 -14.61 5.60 -3.09
C GLY A 59 -13.35 5.49 -2.21
N VAL A 60 -12.26 4.90 -2.71
CA VAL A 60 -10.96 4.84 -2.01
C VAL A 60 -9.87 5.43 -2.89
N THR A 61 -9.04 6.29 -2.30
CA THR A 61 -7.85 6.84 -2.97
C THR A 61 -6.62 6.50 -2.14
N ALA A 62 -5.84 5.52 -2.58
CA ALA A 62 -4.57 5.18 -1.96
C ALA A 62 -3.45 6.05 -2.55
N ILE A 63 -2.95 6.99 -1.75
CA ILE A 63 -1.84 7.87 -2.14
C ILE A 63 -0.52 7.13 -1.90
N VAL A 64 0.05 6.56 -2.96
CA VAL A 64 1.39 5.99 -2.92
C VAL A 64 2.38 7.10 -3.27
N ARG A 65 3.11 7.61 -2.28
CA ARG A 65 4.26 8.49 -2.54
C ARG A 65 5.38 7.63 -3.11
N MET A 66 5.36 7.43 -4.42
CA MET A 66 6.55 7.00 -5.14
C MET A 66 7.56 8.14 -5.02
N LEU A 67 8.60 7.97 -4.19
CA LEU A 67 9.87 8.59 -4.51
C LEU A 67 10.28 7.93 -5.83
N LEU A 68 9.88 8.52 -6.96
CA LEU A 68 10.25 8.03 -8.28
C LEU A 68 11.77 7.80 -8.27
N PRO A 69 12.30 6.58 -8.47
CA PRO A 69 13.51 6.51 -9.25
C PRO A 69 13.09 7.06 -10.62
N LEU A 70 13.74 8.13 -11.07
CA LEU A 70 13.56 8.67 -12.41
C LEU A 70 13.41 7.51 -13.39
N VAL A 71 12.23 7.44 -14.00
CA VAL A 71 11.76 6.37 -14.89
C VAL A 71 12.89 5.94 -15.84
N SER A 72 13.50 4.77 -15.61
CA SER A 72 14.13 4.05 -16.71
C SER A 72 12.98 3.46 -17.53
N ARG A 73 12.57 4.20 -18.57
CA ARG A 73 11.81 3.62 -19.68
C ARG A 73 12.66 2.47 -20.21
N ALA A 74 12.32 1.24 -19.85
CA ALA A 74 12.79 0.08 -20.61
C ALA A 74 12.02 0.07 -21.93
N PRO A 75 12.69 -0.11 -23.07
CA PRO A 75 12.03 -0.12 -24.37
C PRO A 75 11.16 -1.38 -24.49
N GLU A 76 9.97 -1.22 -25.06
CA GLU A 76 9.20 -2.33 -25.59
C GLU A 76 10.05 -3.01 -26.68
N PHE A 77 10.52 -4.23 -26.40
CA PHE A 77 11.04 -5.10 -27.43
C PHE A 77 9.85 -5.57 -28.27
N ARG A 78 9.79 -5.10 -29.51
CA ARG A 78 9.07 -5.74 -30.61
C ARG A 78 10.03 -6.58 -31.42
#